data_AF-A0A4Y9JAE1-F1
#
_entry.id   AF-A0A4Y9JAE1-F1
#
_cell.length_a   1.000
_cell.length_b   1.000
_cell.length_c   1.000
_cell.angle_alpha   90.00
_cell.angle_beta   90.00
_cell.angle_gamma   90.00
#
_symmetry.space_group_name_H-M   'P 1'
#
loop_
_entity.id
_entity.type
_entity.pdbx_description
1 polymer ?
#
loop_
_entity_poly.entity_id
_entity_poly.type
_entity_poly.pdbx_seq_one_letter_code
_entity_poly.pdbx_strand_id
1 'polypeptide(L)' 'MTKKEFFAKLKNARSRMKLVQRLESELLDGLDLEDVPFCGTNSTNLQNAISCYIHYGELPLSGKLEDFWEPYKKAVED' A
#
# COMPACT_ATOMS: atom_id res chain seq x y z
N MET A 1 -27.67 13.35 8.64
CA MET A 1 -27.31 12.69 7.37
C MET A 1 -28.58 12.19 6.70
N THR A 2 -28.83 12.57 5.44
CA THR A 2 -29.99 12.13 4.67
C THR A 2 -29.75 10.78 3.97
N LYS A 3 -30.82 10.10 3.50
CA LYS A 3 -30.71 8.88 2.69
C LYS A 3 -29.83 9.08 1.45
N LYS A 4 -29.99 10.22 0.76
CA LYS A 4 -29.19 10.59 -0.42
C LYS A 4 -27.71 10.74 -0.05
N GLU A 5 -27.40 11.42 1.05
CA GLU A 5 -26.03 11.59 1.55
C GLU A 5 -25.39 10.25 1.93
N PHE A 6 -26.14 9.35 2.59
CA PHE A 6 -25.65 8.02 2.95
C PHE A 6 -25.23 7.23 1.71
N PHE A 7 -26.09 7.11 0.70
CA PHE A 7 -25.77 6.38 -0.53
C PHE A 7 -24.66 7.06 -1.35
N ALA A 8 -24.58 8.39 -1.34
CA ALA A 8 -23.49 9.11 -1.97
C ALA A 8 -22.15 8.79 -1.30
N LYS A 9 -22.08 8.83 0.04
CA LYS A 9 -20.88 8.45 0.80
C LYS A 9 -20.47 7.00 0.55
N LEU A 10 -21.43 6.07 0.54
CA LEU A 10 -21.17 4.65 0.29
C LEU A 10 -20.60 4.39 -1.12
N LYS A 11 -21.17 5.01 -2.16
CA LYS A 11 -20.65 4.92 -3.53
C LYS A 11 -19.24 5.50 -3.63
N ASN A 12 -19.02 6.66 -3.01
CA ASN A 12 -17.70 7.31 -3.00
C ASN A 12 -16.65 6.45 -2.30
N ALA A 13 -16.99 5.83 -1.15
CA ALA A 13 -16.10 4.90 -0.46
C ALA A 13 -15.73 3.71 -1.36
N ARG A 14 -16.71 3.10 -2.05
CA ARG A 14 -16.44 1.99 -2.98
C ARG A 14 -15.55 2.41 -4.15
N SER A 15 -15.78 3.59 -4.73
CA SER A 15 -14.93 4.11 -5.82
C SER A 15 -13.49 4.36 -5.36
N ARG A 16 -13.30 4.91 -4.16
CA ARG A 16 -11.96 5.12 -3.58
C ARG A 16 -11.25 3.80 -3.31
N MET A 17 -11.94 2.81 -2.75
CA MET A 17 -11.34 1.48 -2.53
C MET A 17 -10.89 0.82 -3.83
N LYS A 18 -11.68 0.94 -4.91
CA LYS A 18 -11.29 0.43 -6.23
C LYS A 18 -10.05 1.13 -6.80
N LEU A 19 -9.87 2.42 -6.52
CA LEU A 19 -8.69 3.15 -6.92
C LEU A 19 -7.47 2.65 -6.13
N VAL A 20 -7.60 2.51 -4.81
CA VAL A 20 -6.53 1.96 -3.95
C VAL A 20 -6.07 0.58 -4.43
N GLN A 21 -7.01 -0.34 -4.67
CA GLN A 21 -6.71 -1.69 -5.16
C GLN A 21 -5.95 -1.68 -6.50
N ARG A 22 -6.29 -0.74 -7.39
CA ARG A 22 -5.61 -0.62 -8.68
C ARG A 22 -4.18 -0.09 -8.51
N LEU A 23 -4.01 0.98 -7.74
CA LEU A 23 -2.69 1.57 -7.50
C LEU A 23 -1.76 0.59 -6.75
N GLU A 24 -2.30 -0.17 -5.81
CA GLU A 24 -1.55 -1.24 -5.13
C GLU A 24 -1.11 -2.32 -6.12
N SER A 25 -2.02 -2.78 -7.00
CA SER A 25 -1.66 -3.72 -8.07
C SER A 25 -0.60 -3.14 -9.00
N GLU A 26 -0.71 -1.88 -9.41
CA GLU A 26 0.29 -1.22 -10.28
C GLU A 26 1.67 -1.12 -9.61
N LEU A 27 1.73 -1.07 -8.27
CA LEU A 27 2.99 -1.05 -7.51
C LEU A 27 3.60 -2.43 -7.31
N LEU A 28 2.77 -3.48 -7.17
CA LEU A 28 3.21 -4.80 -6.69
C LEU A 28 3.14 -5.91 -7.76
N ASP A 29 2.27 -5.79 -8.76
CA ASP A 29 2.01 -6.86 -9.72
C ASP A 29 3.22 -7.12 -10.63
N GLY A 30 3.55 -8.40 -10.81
CA GLY A 30 4.72 -8.83 -11.57
C GLY A 30 6.07 -8.64 -10.89
N LEU A 31 6.11 -8.20 -9.62
CA LEU A 31 7.34 -8.05 -8.83
C LEU A 31 7.42 -9.11 -7.73
N ASP A 32 8.61 -9.67 -7.50
CA ASP A 32 8.86 -10.60 -6.39
C ASP A 32 9.36 -9.84 -5.16
N LEU A 33 8.43 -9.16 -4.49
CA LEU A 33 8.73 -8.34 -3.30
C LEU A 33 8.52 -9.08 -1.98
N GLU A 34 8.00 -10.31 -2.02
CA GLU A 34 7.80 -11.14 -0.83
C GLU A 34 9.12 -11.60 -0.22
N ASP A 35 10.12 -11.83 -1.08
CA ASP A 35 11.47 -12.27 -0.68
C ASP A 35 12.41 -11.10 -0.34
N VAL A 36 12.01 -9.85 -0.62
CA VAL A 36 12.80 -8.66 -0.31
C VAL A 36 12.66 -8.33 1.17
N PRO A 37 13.72 -8.51 2.01
CA PRO A 37 13.62 -8.26 3.44
C PRO A 37 13.40 -6.78 3.71
N PHE A 38 12.42 -6.48 4.57
CA PHE A 38 12.11 -5.11 4.98
C PHE A 38 11.56 -5.07 6.41
N CYS A 39 11.97 -4.09 7.21
CA CYS A 39 11.49 -3.95 8.58
C CYS A 39 10.45 -2.83 8.67
N GLY A 40 9.18 -3.22 8.75
CA GLY A 40 8.06 -2.33 9.10
C GLY A 40 7.50 -2.64 10.48
N THR A 41 6.46 -1.90 10.89
CA THR A 41 5.82 -2.08 12.21
C THR A 41 5.20 -3.48 12.35
N ASN A 42 4.48 -3.97 11.34
CA ASN A 42 3.85 -5.30 11.33
C ASN A 42 4.24 -6.14 10.10
N SER A 43 5.40 -5.88 9.50
CA SER A 43 5.83 -6.52 8.25
C SER A 43 7.32 -6.84 8.26
N THR A 44 7.68 -7.99 7.71
CA THR A 44 9.07 -8.47 7.60
C THR A 44 9.59 -8.52 6.16
N ASN A 45 8.76 -8.20 5.19
CA ASN A 45 9.14 -8.07 3.77
C ASN A 45 8.52 -6.82 3.14
N LEU A 46 9.06 -6.44 1.99
CA LEU A 46 8.72 -5.17 1.34
C LEU A 46 7.28 -5.15 0.83
N GLN A 47 6.79 -6.27 0.26
CA GLN A 47 5.40 -6.35 -0.21
C GLN A 47 4.40 -6.06 0.91
N ASN A 48 4.53 -6.77 2.04
CA ASN A 48 3.65 -6.59 3.19
C ASN A 48 3.79 -5.20 3.79
N ALA A 49 5.00 -4.63 3.80
CA ALA A 49 5.22 -3.29 4.33
C ALA A 49 4.50 -2.21 3.49
N ILE A 50 4.56 -2.32 2.16
CA ILE A 50 3.85 -1.42 1.24
C ILE A 50 2.32 -1.58 1.40
N SER A 51 1.82 -2.81 1.45
CA SER A 51 0.39 -3.07 1.70
C SER A 51 -0.06 -2.53 3.07
N CYS A 52 0.74 -2.70 4.13
CA CYS A 52 0.44 -2.15 5.45
C CYS A 52 0.38 -0.62 5.43
N TYR A 53 1.28 0.05 4.70
CA TYR A 53 1.19 1.50 4.51
C TYR A 53 -0.11 1.90 3.79
N ILE A 54 -0.46 1.21 2.70
CA ILE A 54 -1.65 1.53 1.90
C ILE A 54 -2.95 1.34 2.70
N HIS A 55 -3.09 0.24 3.44
CA HIS A 55 -4.35 -0.11 4.11
C HIS A 55 -4.46 0.45 5.54
N TYR A 56 -3.34 0.62 6.23
CA TYR A 56 -3.31 0.98 7.65
C TYR A 56 -2.50 2.24 7.97
N GLY A 57 -1.79 2.82 7.00
CA GLY A 57 -0.94 3.99 7.20
C GLY A 57 0.32 3.70 8.02
N GLU A 58 0.71 2.42 8.13
CA GLU A 58 1.93 2.02 8.85
C GLU A 58 3.16 2.52 8.10
N LEU A 59 4.02 3.24 8.81
CA LEU A 59 5.29 3.69 8.27
C LEU A 59 6.39 2.64 8.51
N PRO A 60 7.50 2.73 7.76
CA PRO A 60 8.74 2.04 8.11
C PRO A 60 9.18 2.36 9.54
N LEU A 61 10.04 1.52 10.14
CA LEU A 61 10.48 1.72 11.54
C LEU A 61 11.14 3.08 11.78
N SER A 62 11.76 3.68 10.76
CA SER A 62 12.34 5.02 10.83
C SER A 62 11.30 6.15 10.87
N GLY A 63 10.04 5.86 10.52
CA GLY A 63 8.97 6.83 10.29
C GLY A 63 9.07 7.57 8.95
N LYS A 64 9.99 7.21 8.05
CA LYS A 64 10.20 7.88 6.76
C LYS A 64 9.62 7.07 5.62
N LEU A 65 8.81 7.70 4.78
CA LEU A 65 8.18 7.04 3.63
C LEU A 65 9.21 6.68 2.55
N GLU A 66 10.27 7.48 2.46
CA GLU A 66 11.36 7.35 1.50
C GLU A 66 12.12 6.03 1.64
N ASP A 67 12.06 5.39 2.81
CA ASP A 67 12.75 4.13 3.07
C ASP A 67 12.22 2.98 2.21
N PHE A 68 11.00 3.08 1.65
CA PHE A 68 10.50 2.10 0.70
C PHE A 68 11.26 2.12 -0.64
N TRP A 69 11.85 3.25 -1.02
CA TRP A 69 12.34 3.48 -2.38
C TRP A 69 13.55 2.61 -2.74
N GLU A 70 14.61 2.64 -1.95
CA GLU A 70 15.85 1.90 -2.26
C GLU A 70 15.63 0.38 -2.42
N PRO A 71 14.93 -0.33 -1.51
CA PRO A 71 14.68 -1.76 -1.69
C PRO A 71 13.71 -2.05 -2.84
N TYR A 72 12.73 -1.17 -3.09
CA TYR A 72 11.81 -1.31 -4.22
C TYR A 72 12.54 -1.17 -5.56
N LYS A 73 13.34 -0.10 -5.70
CA LYS A 73 14.14 0.16 -6.90
C LYS A 73 15.05 -1.02 -7.21
N LYS A 74 15.76 -1.53 -6.20
CA LYS A 74 16.65 -2.69 -6.36
C LYS A 74 15.89 -3.91 -6.89
N ALA A 75 14.71 -4.20 -6.34
CA ALA A 75 13.90 -5.35 -6.76
C ALA A 75 13.30 -5.23 -8.17
N VAL A 76 13.16 -4.01 -8.70
CA VAL A 76 12.67 -3.76 -10.07
C VAL A 76 13.82 -3.76 -11.09
N GLU A 77 15.05 -3.47 -10.67
CA GLU A 77 16.24 -3.43 -11.51
C GLU A 77 16.97 -4.78 -11.64
N ASP A 78 16.68 -5.74 -10.75
CA ASP A 78 17.20 -7.12 -10.76
C ASP A 78 16.42 -8.04 -11.73
#